data_AF-A0A8H6T8C9-F1
#
_entry.id   AF-A0A8H6T8C9-F1
#
_cell.length_a   1.000
_cell.length_b   1.000
_cell.length_c   1.000
_cell.angle_alpha   90.00
_cell.angle_beta   90.00
_cell.angle_gamma   90.00
#
_symmetry.space_group_name_H-M   'P 1'
#
loop_
_entity.id
_entity.type
_entity.pdbx_description
1 polymer ?
#
loop_
_entity_poly.entity_id
_entity_poly.type
_entity_poly.pdbx_seq_one_letter_code
_entity_poly.pdbx_strand_id
1 'polypeptide(L)'
;MKFSTALFTLGMSIVVSCAPVSRRGVEPSLVIDFGIIAGQNPDGSGSCTGLNGVLIPCQCPPSLDVYIQSLSANVRAGHDVNNPSVAAPFPTDSSIASQITRLQTQISSLQNLNGSGVGCPAAATTWSGLLASLLVGTPEASAPTVEATSVAAATTAVGAATTAASTSIDPSLIVDFGVIAGQNPNGGGSCSGTNNVLIPCTCPPSLASYTASLEANVAAGHDLNNPSVPAPFPTDSSRASQITRLQTQLSTLQNLNGTGVGCPAASTIWSAQLASLIAEQ
;
A
#
# COMPACT_ATOMS: atom_id res chain seq x y z
N MET A 1 -0.96 82.72 -20.01
CA MET A 1 -1.73 81.89 -19.04
C MET A 1 -2.58 80.95 -19.89
N LYS A 2 -2.51 79.61 -19.90
CA LYS A 2 -2.08 78.57 -18.96
C LYS A 2 -1.64 77.36 -19.82
N PHE A 3 -0.46 76.77 -19.59
CA PHE A 3 -0.12 75.45 -20.14
C PHE A 3 -0.37 74.41 -19.05
N SER A 4 -1.30 73.49 -19.34
CA SER A 4 -1.73 72.43 -18.42
C SER A 4 -0.87 71.19 -18.67
N THR A 5 0.02 70.88 -17.74
CA THR A 5 0.89 69.69 -17.80
C THR A 5 0.14 68.50 -17.21
N ALA A 6 -0.23 67.52 -18.03
CA ALA A 6 -0.81 66.26 -17.59
C ALA A 6 0.31 65.23 -17.37
N LEU A 7 0.52 64.83 -16.11
CA LEU A 7 1.41 63.74 -15.72
C LEU A 7 0.68 62.40 -15.92
N PHE A 8 1.12 61.61 -16.89
CA PHE A 8 0.72 60.20 -17.04
C PHE A 8 1.65 59.33 -16.18
N THR A 9 1.12 58.78 -15.09
CA THR A 9 1.79 57.76 -14.27
C THR A 9 1.66 56.39 -14.95
N LEU A 10 2.79 55.84 -15.41
CA LEU A 10 2.90 54.45 -15.87
C LEU A 10 2.90 53.51 -14.65
N GLY A 11 1.79 52.79 -14.46
CA GLY A 11 1.70 51.70 -13.49
C GLY A 11 2.43 50.46 -14.02
N MET A 12 3.48 50.05 -13.31
CA MET A 12 4.27 48.85 -13.64
C MET A 12 3.52 47.61 -13.15
N SER A 13 2.84 46.91 -14.06
CA SER A 13 2.17 45.64 -13.77
C SER A 13 3.21 44.52 -13.64
N ILE A 14 3.44 44.06 -12.42
CA ILE A 14 4.22 42.85 -12.14
C ILE A 14 3.35 41.65 -12.52
N VAL A 15 3.58 41.09 -13.70
CA VAL A 15 3.03 39.78 -14.07
C VAL A 15 3.80 38.71 -13.30
N VAL A 16 3.18 38.16 -12.26
CA VAL A 16 3.63 36.91 -11.65
C VAL A 16 3.37 35.81 -12.68
N SER A 17 4.41 35.41 -13.41
CA SER A 17 4.42 34.18 -14.18
C SER A 17 4.33 33.00 -13.22
N CYS A 18 3.11 32.55 -12.95
CA CYS A 18 2.89 31.23 -12.41
C CYS A 18 3.23 30.24 -13.53
N ALA A 19 4.48 29.77 -13.58
CA ALA A 19 4.83 28.64 -14.41
C ALA A 19 3.87 27.49 -14.04
N PRO A 20 3.19 26.84 -14.99
CA PRO A 20 2.36 25.69 -14.68
C PRO A 20 3.28 24.66 -14.03
N VAL A 21 3.03 24.36 -12.75
CA VAL A 21 3.64 23.23 -12.05
C VAL A 21 3.39 22.03 -12.95
N SER A 22 4.45 21.49 -13.56
CA SER A 22 4.41 20.23 -14.27
C SER A 22 3.69 19.24 -13.37
N ARG A 23 2.55 18.73 -13.85
CA ARG A 23 1.74 17.77 -13.09
C ARG A 23 2.69 16.68 -12.60
N ARG A 24 2.69 16.39 -11.29
CA ARG A 24 3.22 15.12 -10.73
C ARG A 24 2.38 13.99 -11.35
N GLY A 25 2.69 13.65 -12.59
CA GLY A 25 2.10 12.54 -13.32
C GLY A 25 2.91 11.30 -13.01
N VAL A 26 2.21 10.18 -12.84
CA VAL A 26 2.86 8.88 -12.75
C VAL A 26 3.48 8.57 -14.12
N GLU A 27 4.78 8.28 -14.15
CA GLU A 27 5.42 7.81 -15.37
C GLU A 27 4.91 6.40 -15.68
N PRO A 28 4.30 6.13 -16.85
CA PRO A 28 3.71 4.83 -17.14
C PRO A 28 4.70 3.67 -17.10
N SER A 29 5.99 3.92 -17.37
CA SER A 29 7.06 2.92 -17.32
C SER A 29 7.35 2.41 -15.89
N LEU A 30 6.99 3.19 -14.87
CA LEU A 30 7.16 2.85 -13.45
C LEU A 30 5.95 2.10 -12.90
N VAL A 31 4.88 1.99 -13.69
CA VAL A 31 3.70 1.18 -13.38
C VAL A 31 3.99 -0.25 -13.81
N ILE A 32 3.84 -1.18 -12.88
CA ILE A 32 4.11 -2.59 -13.11
C ILE A 32 2.87 -3.21 -13.73
N ASP A 33 3.04 -4.07 -14.73
CA ASP A 33 1.93 -4.79 -15.34
C ASP A 33 1.24 -5.70 -14.30
N PHE A 34 -0.07 -5.90 -14.43
CA PHE A 34 -0.81 -6.74 -13.49
C PHE A 34 -0.35 -8.20 -13.52
N GLY A 35 0.09 -8.72 -14.68
CA GLY A 35 0.51 -10.11 -14.84
C GLY A 35 -0.62 -11.16 -14.73
N ILE A 36 -1.87 -10.71 -14.56
CA ILE A 36 -3.10 -11.52 -14.57
C ILE A 36 -4.08 -10.88 -15.56
N ILE A 37 -4.80 -11.69 -16.32
CA ILE A 37 -5.80 -11.23 -17.28
C ILE A 37 -7.18 -11.31 -16.64
N ALA A 38 -8.01 -10.27 -16.80
CA ALA A 38 -9.37 -10.26 -16.26
C ALA A 38 -10.26 -11.31 -16.93
N GLY A 39 -11.24 -11.83 -16.20
CA GLY A 39 -12.21 -12.79 -16.73
C GLY A 39 -11.70 -14.22 -16.93
N GLN A 40 -10.50 -14.57 -16.44
CA GLN A 40 -9.92 -15.88 -16.64
C GLN A 40 -10.62 -16.96 -15.80
N ASN A 41 -10.97 -18.09 -16.45
CA ASN A 41 -11.60 -19.26 -15.82
C ASN A 41 -12.79 -18.89 -14.90
N PRO A 42 -13.90 -18.35 -15.46
CA PRO A 42 -15.06 -17.98 -14.65
C PRO A 42 -15.72 -19.23 -14.05
N ASP A 43 -16.10 -19.16 -12.78
CA ASP A 43 -16.74 -20.25 -12.03
C ASP A 43 -18.28 -20.25 -12.14
N GLY A 44 -18.84 -19.25 -12.82
CA GLY A 44 -20.29 -19.05 -12.96
C GLY A 44 -20.95 -18.29 -11.80
N SER A 45 -20.22 -17.91 -10.76
CA SER A 45 -20.70 -17.13 -9.60
C SER A 45 -20.33 -15.64 -9.65
N GLY A 46 -19.62 -15.22 -10.72
CA GLY A 46 -19.02 -13.89 -10.83
C GLY A 46 -17.56 -13.83 -10.36
N SER A 47 -16.99 -14.99 -9.99
CA SER A 47 -15.59 -15.12 -9.61
C SER A 47 -14.77 -15.75 -10.73
N CYS A 48 -13.51 -15.34 -10.80
CA CYS A 48 -12.52 -15.76 -11.78
C CYS A 48 -11.23 -16.17 -11.06
N THR A 49 -10.35 -16.85 -11.76
CA THR A 49 -9.08 -17.34 -11.20
C THR A 49 -8.02 -16.24 -11.24
N GLY A 50 -7.56 -15.81 -10.07
CA GLY A 50 -6.42 -14.93 -9.88
C GLY A 50 -5.12 -15.69 -9.61
N LEU A 51 -4.14 -14.98 -9.06
CA LEU A 51 -2.83 -15.53 -8.71
C LEU A 51 -2.98 -16.76 -7.80
N ASN A 52 -2.23 -17.82 -8.10
CA ASN A 52 -2.20 -19.08 -7.33
C ASN A 52 -3.58 -19.74 -7.13
N GLY A 53 -4.54 -19.51 -8.02
CA GLY A 53 -5.85 -20.14 -7.93
C GLY A 53 -6.85 -19.42 -7.01
N VAL A 54 -6.49 -18.25 -6.47
CA VAL A 54 -7.36 -17.46 -5.59
C VAL A 54 -8.53 -16.91 -6.40
N LEU A 55 -9.76 -17.05 -5.88
CA LEU A 55 -10.94 -16.47 -6.52
C LEU A 55 -10.92 -14.95 -6.36
N ILE A 56 -11.03 -14.26 -7.50
CA ILE A 56 -11.11 -12.81 -7.61
C ILE A 56 -12.38 -12.42 -8.37
N PRO A 57 -12.90 -11.19 -8.22
CA PRO A 57 -14.00 -10.75 -9.07
C PRO A 57 -13.59 -10.75 -10.54
N CYS A 58 -14.46 -11.19 -11.45
CA CYS A 58 -14.10 -11.30 -12.87
C CYS A 58 -13.76 -9.98 -13.56
N GLN A 59 -14.22 -8.84 -13.04
CA GLN A 59 -13.82 -7.51 -13.50
C GLN A 59 -12.39 -7.10 -13.08
N CYS A 60 -11.69 -7.94 -12.32
CA CYS A 60 -10.34 -7.69 -11.85
C CYS A 60 -9.30 -8.51 -12.64
N PRO A 61 -8.15 -7.92 -12.99
CA PRO A 61 -7.79 -6.51 -12.80
C PRO A 61 -8.59 -5.56 -13.72
N PRO A 62 -8.70 -4.25 -13.37
CA PRO A 62 -9.30 -3.26 -14.28
C PRO A 62 -8.44 -3.09 -15.54
N SER A 63 -8.95 -2.37 -16.54
CA SER A 63 -8.09 -1.93 -17.66
C SER A 63 -6.95 -1.05 -17.13
N LEU A 64 -5.75 -1.20 -17.70
CA LEU A 64 -4.57 -0.44 -17.28
C LEU A 64 -4.80 1.08 -17.32
N ASP A 65 -5.50 1.60 -18.33
CA ASP A 65 -5.80 3.04 -18.43
C ASP A 65 -6.64 3.57 -17.25
N VAL A 66 -7.72 2.87 -16.89
CA VAL A 66 -8.56 3.21 -15.73
C VAL A 66 -7.73 3.21 -14.44
N TYR A 67 -6.86 2.22 -14.30
CA TYR A 67 -6.00 2.11 -13.13
C TYR A 67 -4.93 3.22 -13.07
N ILE A 68 -4.22 3.50 -14.17
CA ILE A 68 -3.23 4.58 -14.24
C ILE A 68 -3.88 5.94 -13.97
N GLN A 69 -5.11 6.15 -14.43
CA GLN A 69 -5.85 7.36 -14.15
C GLN A 69 -6.14 7.52 -12.65
N SER A 70 -6.55 6.44 -11.97
CA SER A 70 -6.76 6.43 -10.52
C SER A 70 -5.45 6.63 -9.75
N LEU A 71 -4.41 5.87 -10.08
CA LEU A 71 -3.09 5.98 -9.47
C LEU A 71 -2.51 7.39 -9.62
N SER A 72 -2.63 7.99 -10.81
CA SER A 72 -2.20 9.38 -11.05
C SER A 72 -2.99 10.39 -10.21
N ALA A 73 -4.28 10.15 -9.97
CA ALA A 73 -5.07 10.99 -9.08
C ALA A 73 -4.59 10.87 -7.63
N ASN A 74 -4.32 9.65 -7.17
CA ASN A 74 -3.84 9.37 -5.82
C ASN A 74 -2.47 10.03 -5.58
N VAL A 75 -1.51 9.82 -6.48
CA VAL A 75 -0.16 10.39 -6.37
C VAL A 75 -0.18 11.92 -6.40
N ARG A 76 -1.05 12.51 -7.22
CA ARG A 76 -1.24 13.97 -7.26
C ARG A 76 -1.86 14.51 -5.96
N ALA A 77 -2.78 13.76 -5.35
CA ALA A 77 -3.36 14.11 -4.06
C ALA A 77 -2.41 13.84 -2.88
N GLY A 78 -1.39 13.00 -3.10
CA GLY A 78 -0.49 12.48 -2.06
C GLY A 78 -1.11 11.38 -1.20
N HIS A 79 -2.32 10.96 -1.51
CA HIS A 79 -3.12 9.95 -0.80
C HIS A 79 -4.13 9.30 -1.75
N ASP A 80 -4.65 8.13 -1.40
CA ASP A 80 -5.70 7.46 -2.17
C ASP A 80 -6.99 8.30 -2.14
N VAL A 81 -7.47 8.77 -3.29
CA VAL A 81 -8.60 9.73 -3.33
C VAL A 81 -9.90 9.15 -2.78
N ASN A 82 -10.05 7.83 -2.88
CA ASN A 82 -11.20 7.08 -2.36
C ASN A 82 -10.95 6.53 -0.94
N ASN A 83 -9.73 6.68 -0.42
CA ASN A 83 -9.36 6.34 0.95
C ASN A 83 -8.27 7.30 1.45
N PRO A 84 -8.63 8.55 1.82
CA PRO A 84 -7.64 9.58 2.14
C PRO A 84 -6.74 9.29 3.35
N SER A 85 -7.03 8.22 4.11
CA SER A 85 -6.19 7.75 5.20
C SER A 85 -4.95 6.98 4.71
N VAL A 86 -4.88 6.62 3.43
CA VAL A 86 -3.76 5.88 2.83
C VAL A 86 -2.93 6.83 1.99
N ALA A 87 -1.64 6.95 2.30
CA ALA A 87 -0.72 7.77 1.53
C ALA A 87 -0.39 7.13 0.17
N ALA A 88 -0.16 7.96 -0.85
CA ALA A 88 0.20 7.51 -2.20
C ALA A 88 1.57 8.07 -2.64
N PRO A 89 2.67 7.73 -1.94
CA PRO A 89 4.01 8.12 -2.37
C PRO A 89 4.40 7.42 -3.68
N PHE A 90 4.99 8.16 -4.61
CA PHE A 90 5.45 7.59 -5.88
C PHE A 90 6.83 8.13 -6.26
N PRO A 91 7.89 7.66 -5.57
CA PRO A 91 9.25 8.08 -5.87
C PRO A 91 9.68 7.62 -7.27
N THR A 92 10.49 8.41 -7.95
CA THR A 92 10.87 8.18 -9.36
C THR A 92 12.27 7.61 -9.53
N ASP A 93 13.06 7.48 -8.45
CA ASP A 93 14.40 6.89 -8.54
C ASP A 93 14.34 5.35 -8.62
N SER A 94 15.48 4.76 -8.95
CA SER A 94 15.62 3.32 -9.21
C SER A 94 15.99 2.49 -7.99
N SER A 95 16.08 3.08 -6.79
CA SER A 95 16.43 2.31 -5.58
C SER A 95 15.39 1.21 -5.31
N ILE A 96 15.82 0.09 -4.73
CA ILE A 96 14.91 -0.99 -4.31
C ILE A 96 13.85 -0.45 -3.35
N ALA A 97 14.19 0.50 -2.48
CA ALA A 97 13.24 1.17 -1.60
C ALA A 97 12.15 1.92 -2.38
N SER A 98 12.53 2.65 -3.44
CA SER A 98 11.58 3.34 -4.31
C SER A 98 10.74 2.39 -5.16
N GLN A 99 11.32 1.27 -5.62
CA GLN A 99 10.58 0.21 -6.30
C GLN A 99 9.52 -0.42 -5.38
N ILE A 100 9.89 -0.76 -4.14
CA ILE A 100 8.97 -1.28 -3.12
C ILE A 100 7.85 -0.28 -2.82
N THR A 101 8.21 0.99 -2.59
CA THR A 101 7.25 2.06 -2.27
C THR A 101 6.24 2.23 -3.41
N ARG A 102 6.70 2.30 -4.66
CA ARG A 102 5.82 2.37 -5.82
C ARG A 102 4.91 1.16 -5.92
N LEU A 103 5.43 -0.06 -5.74
CA LEU A 103 4.64 -1.28 -5.83
C LEU A 103 3.57 -1.34 -4.74
N GLN A 104 3.86 -0.86 -3.54
CA GLN A 104 2.89 -0.79 -2.45
C GLN A 104 1.80 0.24 -2.71
N THR A 105 2.16 1.44 -3.19
CA THR A 105 1.17 2.44 -3.61
C THR A 105 0.32 1.95 -4.77
N GLN A 106 0.90 1.12 -5.65
CA GLN A 106 0.15 0.45 -6.70
C GLN A 106 -0.87 -0.54 -6.12
N ILE A 107 -0.45 -1.41 -5.19
CA ILE A 107 -1.33 -2.35 -4.50
C ILE A 107 -2.47 -1.62 -3.76
N SER A 108 -2.17 -0.56 -3.00
CA SER A 108 -3.19 0.18 -2.25
C SER A 108 -4.17 0.91 -3.18
N SER A 109 -3.67 1.52 -4.26
CA SER A 109 -4.50 2.17 -5.27
C SER A 109 -5.46 1.20 -5.95
N LEU A 110 -5.01 -0.04 -6.21
CA LEU A 110 -5.83 -1.11 -6.79
C LEU A 110 -6.95 -1.54 -5.82
N GLN A 111 -6.62 -1.68 -4.54
CA GLN A 111 -7.55 -2.10 -3.49
C GLN A 111 -8.57 -1.01 -3.13
N ASN A 112 -8.22 0.27 -3.30
CA ASN A 112 -9.09 1.41 -3.02
C ASN A 112 -9.74 2.02 -4.28
N LEU A 113 -9.75 1.28 -5.40
CA LEU A 113 -10.13 1.82 -6.72
C LEU A 113 -11.54 2.45 -6.77
N ASN A 114 -12.50 1.92 -6.00
CA ASN A 114 -13.91 2.33 -6.00
C ASN A 114 -14.43 2.74 -4.60
N GLY A 115 -13.55 2.86 -3.61
CA GLY A 115 -13.91 3.14 -2.22
C GLY A 115 -12.88 2.55 -1.26
N SER A 116 -12.95 2.91 0.02
CA SER A 116 -12.06 2.33 1.04
C SER A 116 -12.21 0.81 1.10
N GLY A 117 -11.16 0.09 0.69
CA GLY A 117 -11.16 -1.38 0.58
C GLY A 117 -12.07 -1.96 -0.51
N VAL A 118 -12.67 -1.10 -1.35
CA VAL A 118 -13.57 -1.52 -2.43
C VAL A 118 -12.80 -1.35 -3.74
N GLY A 119 -12.23 -2.45 -4.22
CA GLY A 119 -11.39 -2.46 -5.41
C GLY A 119 -11.03 -3.89 -5.80
N CYS A 120 -9.92 -4.04 -6.53
CA CYS A 120 -9.43 -5.36 -6.87
C CYS A 120 -8.45 -5.88 -5.80
N PRO A 121 -8.57 -7.15 -5.39
CA PRO A 121 -7.64 -7.72 -4.43
C PRO A 121 -6.23 -7.82 -5.04
N ALA A 122 -5.19 -7.88 -4.21
CA ALA A 122 -3.81 -8.01 -4.71
C ALA A 122 -3.62 -9.30 -5.54
N ALA A 123 -4.38 -10.36 -5.24
CA ALA A 123 -4.43 -11.60 -6.03
C ALA A 123 -4.94 -11.41 -7.47
N ALA A 124 -5.53 -10.27 -7.82
CA ALA A 124 -5.81 -9.90 -9.21
C ALA A 124 -4.56 -9.45 -9.99
N THR A 125 -3.38 -9.57 -9.36
CA THR A 125 -2.08 -9.24 -9.93
C THR A 125 -1.02 -10.23 -9.47
N THR A 126 0.19 -10.16 -10.04
CA THR A 126 1.39 -10.87 -9.58
C THR A 126 2.20 -10.07 -8.55
N TRP A 127 1.73 -8.88 -8.16
CA TRP A 127 2.51 -7.89 -7.41
C TRP A 127 2.92 -8.35 -6.01
N SER A 128 2.10 -9.16 -5.32
CA SER A 128 2.48 -9.68 -3.99
C SER A 128 3.74 -10.55 -4.05
N GLY A 129 3.91 -11.34 -5.12
CA GLY A 129 5.12 -12.13 -5.36
C GLY A 129 6.33 -11.25 -5.67
N LEU A 130 6.14 -10.24 -6.52
CA LEU A 130 7.18 -9.28 -6.86
C LEU A 130 7.64 -8.46 -5.63
N LEU A 131 6.70 -8.05 -4.79
CA LEU A 131 6.98 -7.34 -3.54
C LEU A 131 7.83 -8.20 -2.62
N ALA A 132 7.49 -9.48 -2.48
CA ALA A 132 8.29 -10.43 -1.71
C ALA A 132 9.72 -10.57 -2.28
N SER A 133 9.88 -10.67 -3.61
CA SER A 133 11.21 -10.74 -4.25
C SER A 133 12.05 -9.47 -4.02
N LEU A 134 11.43 -8.29 -4.09
CA LEU A 134 12.12 -7.02 -3.83
C LEU A 134 12.53 -6.88 -2.36
N LEU A 135 11.70 -7.37 -1.43
CA LEU A 135 11.96 -7.34 0.01
C LEU A 135 13.11 -8.28 0.43
N VAL A 136 13.28 -9.41 -0.25
CA VAL A 136 14.38 -10.37 0.03
C VAL A 136 15.70 -9.92 -0.62
N GLY A 137 15.69 -8.83 -1.39
CA GLY A 137 16.89 -8.29 -2.03
C GLY A 137 17.45 -9.19 -3.13
N THR A 138 16.63 -10.10 -3.68
CA THR A 138 17.02 -10.82 -4.88
C THR A 138 17.12 -9.83 -6.03
N PRO A 139 18.28 -9.74 -6.72
CA PRO A 139 18.44 -8.84 -7.85
C PRO A 139 17.42 -9.19 -8.93
N GLU A 140 16.81 -8.13 -9.47
CA GLU A 140 16.04 -8.07 -10.71
C GLU A 140 16.48 -9.15 -11.71
N ALA A 141 15.61 -10.14 -11.97
CA ALA A 141 15.65 -10.82 -13.25
C ALA A 141 15.03 -9.85 -14.26
N SER A 142 15.89 -9.17 -15.00
CA SER A 142 15.53 -8.40 -16.19
C SER A 142 14.60 -9.22 -17.09
N ALA A 143 13.53 -8.59 -17.58
CA ALA A 143 12.69 -8.90 -18.74
C ALA A 143 12.40 -10.39 -19.07
N PRO A 144 11.11 -10.81 -19.21
CA PRO A 144 10.82 -12.12 -19.75
C PRO A 144 11.03 -12.11 -21.27
N THR A 145 12.20 -12.56 -21.73
CA THR A 145 12.33 -13.12 -23.07
C THR A 145 11.76 -14.54 -23.08
N VAL A 146 10.80 -14.73 -23.99
CA VAL A 146 10.16 -15.97 -24.38
C VAL A 146 11.14 -17.12 -24.62
N GLU A 147 10.88 -18.29 -24.02
CA GLU A 147 10.93 -19.57 -24.74
C GLU A 147 10.25 -20.68 -23.92
N ALA A 148 9.26 -21.31 -24.54
CA ALA A 148 8.63 -22.53 -24.06
C ALA A 148 9.48 -23.74 -24.50
N THR A 149 9.82 -24.65 -23.59
CA THR A 149 9.98 -26.08 -23.92
C THR A 149 9.73 -26.92 -22.67
N SER A 150 8.83 -27.89 -22.82
CA SER A 150 8.45 -28.94 -21.88
C SER A 150 9.53 -29.99 -21.66
N VAL A 151 9.71 -30.52 -20.44
CA VAL A 151 9.70 -31.97 -20.14
C VAL A 151 9.41 -32.23 -18.64
N ALA A 152 8.83 -33.40 -18.38
CA ALA A 152 8.28 -33.89 -17.12
C ALA A 152 9.28 -34.43 -16.08
N ALA A 153 8.83 -34.34 -14.81
CA ALA A 153 8.96 -35.22 -13.64
C ALA A 153 10.24 -36.05 -13.37
N ALA A 154 10.77 -35.87 -12.15
CA ALA A 154 11.11 -37.00 -11.26
C ALA A 154 11.12 -36.56 -9.79
N THR A 155 10.41 -37.33 -8.97
CA THR A 155 10.32 -37.29 -7.50
C THR A 155 11.65 -37.61 -6.82
N THR A 156 11.98 -36.91 -5.73
CA THR A 156 12.63 -37.54 -4.56
C THR A 156 12.28 -36.77 -3.29
N ALA A 157 11.58 -37.45 -2.38
CA ALA A 157 11.33 -36.98 -1.03
C ALA A 157 12.59 -37.18 -0.17
N VAL A 158 13.00 -36.15 0.55
CA VAL A 158 13.79 -36.30 1.78
C VAL A 158 13.18 -35.34 2.80
N GLY A 159 12.63 -35.92 3.87
CA GLY A 159 12.09 -35.17 4.98
C GLY A 159 13.18 -34.49 5.79
N ALA A 160 12.86 -33.33 6.35
CA ALA A 160 13.56 -32.80 7.50
C ALA A 160 12.62 -31.91 8.32
N ALA A 161 12.34 -32.40 9.53
CA ALA A 161 12.10 -31.66 10.76
C ALA A 161 11.02 -30.57 10.75
N THR A 162 9.83 -30.99 11.17
CA THR A 162 8.91 -30.16 11.95
C THR A 162 9.64 -29.65 13.19
N THR A 163 10.13 -28.40 13.14
CA THR A 163 10.34 -27.61 14.35
C THR A 163 9.22 -26.60 14.39
N ALA A 164 8.20 -26.89 15.19
CA ALA A 164 7.27 -25.89 15.66
C ALA A 164 8.07 -24.87 16.48
N ALA A 165 8.62 -23.86 15.80
CA ALA A 165 9.08 -22.67 16.45
C ALA A 165 7.84 -21.92 16.91
N SER A 166 7.67 -21.78 18.21
CA SER A 166 6.78 -20.79 18.79
C SER A 166 7.29 -19.42 18.32
N THR A 167 6.73 -18.90 17.23
CA THR A 167 6.98 -17.57 16.68
C THR A 167 6.30 -16.51 17.55
N SER A 168 6.70 -16.41 18.83
CA SER A 168 6.37 -15.23 19.63
C SER A 168 7.12 -14.06 19.01
N ILE A 169 6.39 -13.09 18.46
CA ILE A 169 6.98 -11.85 17.98
C ILE A 169 7.57 -11.14 19.21
N ASP A 170 8.80 -10.65 19.11
CA ASP A 170 9.34 -9.79 20.17
C ASP A 170 8.50 -8.51 20.25
N PRO A 171 7.76 -8.28 21.37
CA PRO A 171 6.87 -7.13 21.49
C PRO A 171 7.62 -5.80 21.44
N SER A 172 8.94 -5.77 21.66
CA SER A 172 9.75 -4.56 21.50
C SER A 172 9.92 -4.12 20.04
N LEU A 173 9.65 -5.01 19.07
CA LEU A 173 9.67 -4.71 17.65
C LEU A 173 8.32 -4.19 17.13
N ILE A 174 7.27 -4.25 17.96
CA ILE A 174 5.96 -3.66 17.69
C ILE A 174 6.03 -2.19 18.05
N VAL A 175 5.68 -1.34 17.10
CA VAL A 175 5.70 0.11 17.27
C VAL A 175 4.43 0.52 18.01
N ASP A 176 4.55 1.40 19.00
CA ASP A 176 3.37 1.90 19.72
C ASP A 176 2.41 2.62 18.75
N PHE A 177 1.09 2.50 18.99
CA PHE A 177 0.10 3.14 18.15
C PHE A 177 0.25 4.67 18.13
N GLY A 178 0.69 5.29 19.23
CA GLY A 178 0.83 6.75 19.37
C GLY A 178 -0.49 7.53 19.39
N VAL A 179 -1.63 6.82 19.37
CA VAL A 179 -3.00 7.35 19.47
C VAL A 179 -3.74 6.52 20.51
N ILE A 180 -4.55 7.17 21.35
CA ILE A 180 -5.34 6.48 22.40
C ILE A 180 -6.77 6.32 21.89
N ALA A 181 -7.31 5.10 22.00
CA ALA A 181 -8.69 4.81 21.62
C ALA A 181 -9.69 5.67 22.41
N GLY A 182 -10.79 6.05 21.77
CA GLY A 182 -11.81 6.87 22.42
C GLY A 182 -11.45 8.34 22.62
N GLN A 183 -10.32 8.83 22.07
CA GLN A 183 -9.94 10.25 22.23
C GLN A 183 -10.88 11.21 21.50
N ASN A 184 -11.28 12.28 22.19
CA ASN A 184 -12.08 13.38 21.66
C ASN A 184 -13.33 12.90 20.90
N PRO A 185 -14.27 12.21 21.56
CA PRO A 185 -15.48 11.72 20.90
C PRO A 185 -16.34 12.89 20.41
N ASN A 186 -16.77 12.85 19.15
CA ASN A 186 -17.58 13.92 18.54
C ASN A 186 -19.10 13.74 18.76
N GLY A 187 -19.52 12.72 19.53
CA GLY A 187 -20.92 12.38 19.78
C GLY A 187 -21.61 11.56 18.68
N GLY A 188 -20.96 11.35 17.53
CA GLY A 188 -21.47 10.55 16.40
C GLY A 188 -20.87 9.15 16.25
N GLY A 189 -20.13 8.67 17.24
CA GLY A 189 -19.41 7.38 17.20
C GLY A 189 -18.00 7.45 16.59
N SER A 190 -17.53 8.65 16.23
CA SER A 190 -16.16 8.89 15.78
C SER A 190 -15.33 9.63 16.82
N CYS A 191 -14.03 9.35 16.79
CA CYS A 191 -13.00 9.89 17.66
C CYS A 191 -11.90 10.53 16.81
N SER A 192 -11.05 11.34 17.44
CA SER A 192 -9.95 12.00 16.74
C SER A 192 -8.73 11.08 16.66
N GLY A 193 -8.29 10.77 15.43
CA GLY A 193 -7.02 10.14 15.15
C GLY A 193 -5.91 11.16 14.87
N THR A 194 -4.79 10.67 14.34
CA THR A 194 -3.66 11.48 13.89
C THR A 194 -4.12 12.55 12.89
N ASN A 195 -3.57 13.77 13.01
CA ASN A 195 -3.93 14.93 12.18
C ASN A 195 -5.43 15.32 12.22
N ASN A 196 -6.13 15.03 13.32
CA ASN A 196 -7.57 15.29 13.50
C ASN A 196 -8.48 14.54 12.50
N VAL A 197 -7.98 13.47 11.88
CA VAL A 197 -8.80 12.61 11.02
C VAL A 197 -9.78 11.83 11.89
N LEU A 198 -11.06 11.81 11.50
CA LEU A 198 -12.08 11.05 12.22
C LEU A 198 -11.86 9.55 12.02
N ILE A 199 -11.74 8.83 13.14
CA ILE A 199 -11.58 7.38 13.20
C ILE A 199 -12.72 6.77 14.03
N PRO A 200 -13.03 5.47 13.87
CA PRO A 200 -13.93 4.79 14.80
C PRO A 200 -13.36 4.87 16.23
N CYS A 201 -14.22 5.13 17.23
CA CYS A 201 -13.77 5.22 18.62
C CYS A 201 -13.20 3.90 19.20
N THR A 202 -13.49 2.77 18.55
CA THR A 202 -12.91 1.45 18.85
C THR A 202 -11.48 1.30 18.35
N CYS A 203 -10.96 2.29 17.62
CA CYS A 203 -9.60 2.29 17.08
C CYS A 203 -8.71 3.28 17.82
N PRO A 204 -7.43 2.92 18.10
CA PRO A 204 -6.82 1.61 17.86
C PRO A 204 -7.37 0.50 18.78
N PRO A 205 -7.22 -0.79 18.40
CA PRO A 205 -7.58 -1.92 19.27
C PRO A 205 -6.67 -1.98 20.51
N SER A 206 -6.96 -2.89 21.45
CA SER A 206 -6.01 -3.16 22.53
C SER A 206 -4.72 -3.77 21.98
N LEU A 207 -3.56 -3.36 22.51
CA LEU A 207 -2.26 -3.88 22.07
C LEU A 207 -2.22 -5.40 22.14
N ALA A 208 -2.77 -6.01 23.20
CA ALA A 208 -2.84 -7.46 23.34
C ALA A 208 -3.62 -8.15 22.22
N SER A 209 -4.83 -7.64 21.90
CA SER A 209 -5.65 -8.20 20.80
C SER A 209 -5.00 -8.02 19.42
N TYR A 210 -4.31 -6.90 19.24
CA TYR A 210 -3.59 -6.61 18.01
C TYR A 210 -2.36 -7.50 17.85
N THR A 211 -1.53 -7.63 18.89
CA THR A 211 -0.35 -8.50 18.87
C THR A 211 -0.72 -9.95 18.58
N ALA A 212 -1.80 -10.46 19.18
CA ALA A 212 -2.27 -11.81 18.87
C ALA A 212 -2.62 -11.98 17.38
N SER A 213 -3.24 -10.96 16.76
CA SER A 213 -3.56 -10.98 15.33
C SER A 213 -2.30 -10.89 14.47
N LEU A 214 -1.34 -10.04 14.86
CA LEU A 214 -0.06 -9.89 14.18
C LEU A 214 0.77 -11.18 14.25
N GLU A 215 0.86 -11.81 15.42
CA GLU A 215 1.53 -13.10 15.60
C GLU A 215 0.90 -14.20 14.75
N ALA A 216 -0.43 -14.26 14.70
CA ALA A 216 -1.15 -15.23 13.88
C ALA A 216 -0.89 -15.01 12.38
N ASN A 217 -0.88 -13.76 11.93
CA ASN A 217 -0.55 -13.40 10.54
C ASN A 217 0.89 -13.77 10.18
N VAL A 218 1.85 -13.42 11.04
CA VAL A 218 3.28 -13.70 10.81
C VAL A 218 3.55 -15.21 10.83
N ALA A 219 2.91 -15.95 11.75
CA ALA A 219 3.00 -17.40 11.79
C ALA A 219 2.41 -18.07 10.53
N ALA A 220 1.36 -17.50 9.96
CA ALA A 220 0.79 -17.93 8.69
C ALA A 220 1.60 -17.45 7.47
N GLY A 221 2.48 -16.46 7.64
CA GLY A 221 3.21 -15.77 6.58
C GLY A 221 2.34 -14.80 5.76
N HIS A 222 1.07 -14.62 6.12
CA HIS A 222 0.08 -13.77 5.44
C HIS A 222 -1.03 -13.33 6.41
N ASP A 223 -1.78 -12.28 6.05
CA ASP A 223 -2.92 -11.83 6.85
C ASP A 223 -4.06 -12.85 6.82
N LEU A 224 -4.50 -13.33 7.98
CA LEU A 224 -5.51 -14.38 8.06
C LEU A 224 -6.89 -13.94 7.55
N ASN A 225 -7.20 -12.65 7.67
CA ASN A 225 -8.46 -12.07 7.21
C ASN A 225 -8.34 -11.51 5.78
N ASN A 226 -7.13 -11.41 5.25
CA ASN A 226 -6.83 -11.07 3.88
C ASN A 226 -5.60 -11.84 3.36
N PRO A 227 -5.75 -13.14 3.01
CA PRO A 227 -4.61 -14.00 2.65
C PRO A 227 -3.78 -13.55 1.44
N SER A 228 -4.25 -12.56 0.69
CA SER A 228 -3.51 -11.93 -0.40
C SER A 228 -2.41 -10.97 0.06
N VAL A 229 -2.42 -10.58 1.35
CA VAL A 229 -1.45 -9.66 1.94
C VAL A 229 -0.41 -10.47 2.73
N PRO A 230 0.88 -10.43 2.34
CA PRO A 230 1.92 -11.13 3.07
C PRO A 230 2.19 -10.43 4.41
N ALA A 231 2.63 -11.21 5.41
CA ALA A 231 2.95 -10.70 6.74
C ALA A 231 4.42 -10.94 7.12
N PRO A 232 5.39 -10.36 6.38
CA PRO A 232 6.80 -10.50 6.72
C PRO A 232 7.13 -9.74 8.02
N PHE A 233 7.90 -10.37 8.91
CA PHE A 233 8.31 -9.73 10.16
C PHE A 233 9.80 -10.00 10.45
N PRO A 234 10.71 -9.33 9.71
CA PRO A 234 12.14 -9.51 9.91
C PRO A 234 12.55 -8.99 11.29
N THR A 235 13.51 -9.66 11.93
CA THR A 235 13.93 -9.38 13.32
C THR A 235 15.18 -8.52 13.42
N ASP A 236 15.89 -8.27 12.32
CA ASP A 236 17.09 -7.44 12.34
C ASP A 236 16.74 -5.95 12.47
N SER A 237 17.75 -5.17 12.86
CA SER A 237 17.62 -3.74 13.13
C SER A 237 17.80 -2.86 11.89
N SER A 238 17.96 -3.43 10.69
CA SER A 238 18.11 -2.62 9.49
C SER A 238 16.88 -1.75 9.26
N ARG A 239 17.10 -0.58 8.65
CA ARG A 239 16.00 0.34 8.31
C ARG A 239 14.98 -0.31 7.36
N ALA A 240 15.43 -1.15 6.44
CA ALA A 240 14.55 -1.95 5.58
C ALA A 240 13.65 -2.88 6.39
N SER A 241 14.20 -3.54 7.42
CA SER A 241 13.43 -4.40 8.31
C SER A 241 12.49 -3.63 9.22
N GLN A 242 12.88 -2.44 9.69
CA GLN A 242 11.99 -1.53 10.43
C GLN A 242 10.80 -1.08 9.56
N ILE A 243 11.03 -0.71 8.31
CA ILE A 243 9.99 -0.36 7.34
C ILE A 243 9.06 -1.55 7.11
N THR A 244 9.62 -2.72 6.84
CA THR A 244 8.86 -3.96 6.58
C THR A 244 7.95 -4.31 7.75
N ARG A 245 8.48 -4.29 8.98
CA ARG A 245 7.66 -4.52 10.18
C ARG A 245 6.55 -3.50 10.33
N LEU A 246 6.84 -2.21 10.12
CA LEU A 246 5.85 -1.15 10.27
C LEU A 246 4.73 -1.24 9.23
N GLN A 247 5.05 -1.73 8.03
CA GLN A 247 4.08 -1.99 6.97
C GLN A 247 3.22 -3.21 7.25
N THR A 248 3.82 -4.31 7.69
CA THR A 248 3.08 -5.51 8.14
C THR A 248 2.14 -5.14 9.28
N GLN A 249 2.60 -4.29 10.20
CA GLN A 249 1.76 -3.77 11.27
C GLN A 249 0.57 -2.95 10.74
N LEU A 250 0.81 -2.04 9.80
CA LEU A 250 -0.24 -1.26 9.12
C LEU A 250 -1.26 -2.14 8.42
N SER A 251 -0.82 -3.16 7.68
CA SER A 251 -1.73 -4.07 6.98
C SER A 251 -2.54 -4.93 7.95
N THR A 252 -1.93 -5.46 9.02
CA THR A 252 -2.67 -6.21 10.05
C THR A 252 -3.76 -5.34 10.67
N LEU A 253 -3.43 -4.08 11.00
CA LEU A 253 -4.38 -3.12 11.57
C LEU A 253 -5.60 -2.88 10.66
N GLN A 254 -5.36 -2.77 9.35
CA GLN A 254 -6.38 -2.47 8.35
C GLN A 254 -7.26 -3.69 7.99
N ASN A 255 -6.82 -4.91 8.31
CA ASN A 255 -7.54 -6.15 7.97
C ASN A 255 -8.07 -6.91 9.20
N LEU A 256 -8.08 -6.29 10.40
CA LEU A 256 -8.44 -6.95 11.67
C LEU A 256 -9.79 -7.70 11.67
N ASN A 257 -10.77 -7.24 10.89
CA ASN A 257 -12.13 -7.80 10.87
C ASN A 257 -12.58 -8.21 9.45
N GLY A 258 -11.65 -8.41 8.52
CA GLY A 258 -11.92 -8.74 7.13
C GLY A 258 -11.11 -7.89 6.15
N THR A 259 -11.18 -8.21 4.86
CA THR A 259 -10.41 -7.51 3.81
C THR A 259 -10.71 -6.01 3.81
N GLY A 260 -9.75 -5.18 4.23
CA GLY A 260 -9.90 -3.73 4.34
C GLY A 260 -10.88 -3.26 5.44
N VAL A 261 -11.37 -4.18 6.27
CA VAL A 261 -12.29 -3.90 7.38
C VAL A 261 -11.49 -3.98 8.68
N GLY A 262 -10.98 -2.84 9.12
CA GLY A 262 -10.12 -2.74 10.30
C GLY A 262 -10.01 -1.29 10.77
N CYS A 263 -8.96 -1.01 11.52
CA CYS A 263 -8.68 0.36 11.94
C CYS A 263 -7.93 1.11 10.84
N PRO A 264 -8.34 2.34 10.49
CA PRO A 264 -7.64 3.14 9.49
C PRO A 264 -6.23 3.48 9.98
N ALA A 265 -5.32 3.75 9.05
CA ALA A 265 -3.94 4.14 9.38
C ALA A 265 -3.86 5.39 10.27
N ALA A 266 -4.85 6.28 10.19
CA ALA A 266 -4.97 7.46 11.04
C ALA A 266 -5.23 7.13 12.53
N SER A 267 -5.58 5.88 12.85
CA SER A 267 -5.66 5.38 14.23
C SER A 267 -4.29 5.11 14.84
N THR A 268 -3.21 5.37 14.11
CA THR A 268 -1.84 5.30 14.62
C THR A 268 -0.98 6.44 14.08
N ILE A 269 0.23 6.58 14.59
CA ILE A 269 1.27 7.46 14.04
C ILE A 269 2.12 6.79 12.95
N TRP A 270 1.86 5.52 12.65
CA TRP A 270 2.75 4.69 11.84
C TRP A 270 2.95 5.20 10.43
N SER A 271 1.96 5.87 9.84
CA SER A 271 2.13 6.48 8.51
C SER A 271 3.19 7.57 8.50
N ALA A 272 3.23 8.40 9.55
CA ALA A 272 4.25 9.45 9.70
C ALA A 272 5.62 8.85 10.01
N GLN A 273 5.66 7.81 10.83
CA GLN A 273 6.91 7.11 11.17
C GLN A 273 7.47 6.30 9.99
N LEU A 274 6.59 5.73 9.17
CA LEU A 274 6.97 5.09 7.91
C LEU A 274 7.57 6.14 6.96
N ALA A 275 6.93 7.30 6.84
CA ALA A 275 7.45 8.40 6.04
C ALA A 275 8.82 8.89 6.55
N SER A 276 9.05 8.97 7.86
CA SER A 276 10.37 9.37 8.40
C SER A 276 11.43 8.31 8.16
N LEU A 277 11.12 7.01 8.34
CA LEU A 277 12.06 5.93 8.06
C LEU A 277 12.43 5.84 6.58
N ILE A 278 11.52 6.21 5.68
CA ILE A 278 11.78 6.27 4.25
C ILE A 278 12.59 7.52 3.87
N ALA A 279 12.33 8.67 4.51
CA ALA A 279 13.00 9.94 4.20
C ALA A 279 14.48 10.00 4.63
N GLU A 280 14.91 9.14 5.56
CA GLU A 280 16.30 9.09 6.04
C GLU A 280 17.22 8.16 5.22
N GLN A 281 16.73 7.56 4.14
CA GLN A 281 17.53 6.74 3.21
C GLN A 281 18.27 7.60 2.19
#